data_AF-A0A8S9WH92-F1
#
_entry.id   AF-A0A8S9WH92-F1
#
_cell.length_a   1.000
_cell.length_b   1.000
_cell.length_c   1.000
_cell.angle_alpha   90.00
_cell.angle_beta   90.00
_cell.angle_gamma   90.00
#
_symmetry.space_group_name_H-M   'P 1'
#
loop_
_entity.id
_entity.type
_entity.pdbx_description
1 polymer ?
#
loop_
_entity_poly.entity_id
_entity_poly.type
_entity_poly.pdbx_seq_one_letter_code
_entity_poly.pdbx_strand_id
1 'polypeptide(L)'
;MEEVYMKILFYSRYVERGKGCRIEDTGGKGYSIFGDKLVKKHGCKINSCYDEITKKTLENYEILVIAKPSNSRFSKNKEIPVITDFVQNGGGLFLLHDEPGDYGNKTNLNDLSREFGITFDEGLIGDCKDFKSGWLTRPIIHEFENHPITKGVKKIWYWGCGVTGETPTAKVCEMG
;
A
#
# COMPACT_ATOMS: atom_id res chain seq x y z
N MET A 1 20.57 22.79 -14.66
CA MET A 1 20.61 21.57 -13.84
C MET A 1 19.18 21.25 -13.49
N GLU A 2 18.63 20.14 -13.97
CA GLU A 2 17.33 19.67 -13.51
C GLU A 2 17.49 19.22 -12.05
N GLU A 3 16.66 19.76 -11.15
CA GLU A 3 16.58 19.23 -9.79
C GLU A 3 16.19 17.75 -9.87
N VAL A 4 17.01 16.87 -9.31
CA VAL A 4 16.72 15.43 -9.27
C VAL A 4 15.81 15.19 -8.07
N TYR A 5 14.51 15.14 -8.32
CA TYR A 5 13.49 14.75 -7.34
C TYR A 5 12.99 13.34 -7.67
N MET A 6 12.76 12.54 -6.63
CA MET A 6 12.09 11.24 -6.78
C MET A 6 10.64 11.46 -7.24
N LYS A 7 10.25 10.83 -8.34
CA LYS A 7 8.90 10.89 -8.89
C LYS A 7 8.14 9.63 -8.51
N ILE A 8 6.96 9.83 -7.94
CA ILE A 8 6.09 8.78 -7.44
C ILE A 8 4.79 8.83 -8.24
N LEU A 9 4.41 7.69 -8.82
CA LEU A 9 3.10 7.50 -9.41
C LEU A 9 2.16 6.90 -8.35
N PHE A 10 1.17 7.68 -7.92
CA PHE A 10 0.12 7.21 -7.01
C PHE A 10 -1.08 6.73 -7.83
N TYR A 11 -1.33 5.44 -7.80
CA TYR A 11 -2.36 4.81 -8.62
C TYR A 11 -3.65 4.60 -7.83
N SER A 12 -4.77 5.05 -8.39
CA SER A 12 -6.09 5.00 -7.73
C SER A 12 -7.25 4.89 -8.74
N ARG A 13 -7.18 3.92 -9.65
CA ARG A 13 -8.26 3.66 -10.62
C ARG A 13 -9.58 3.30 -9.89
N TYR A 14 -10.69 3.86 -10.38
CA TYR A 14 -12.08 3.62 -9.92
C TYR A 14 -12.40 3.91 -8.45
N VAL A 15 -11.53 4.62 -7.73
CA VAL A 15 -11.89 5.20 -6.44
C VAL A 15 -12.77 6.43 -6.71
N GLU A 16 -14.07 6.37 -6.44
CA GLU A 16 -14.95 7.54 -6.61
C GLU A 16 -14.43 8.75 -5.83
N ARG A 17 -14.55 9.95 -6.41
CA ARG A 17 -14.11 11.19 -5.78
C ARG A 17 -14.85 11.38 -4.45
N GLY A 18 -14.12 11.50 -3.35
CA GLY A 18 -14.68 11.64 -1.99
C GLY A 18 -14.93 10.32 -1.25
N LYS A 19 -14.62 9.16 -1.84
CA LYS A 19 -14.66 7.86 -1.14
C LYS A 19 -13.35 7.49 -0.41
N GLY A 20 -12.44 8.45 -0.21
CA GLY A 20 -11.15 8.20 0.42
C GLY A 20 -10.10 7.65 -0.55
N CYS A 21 -8.95 7.22 -0.02
CA CYS A 21 -7.88 6.50 -0.73
C CYS A 21 -7.14 7.22 -1.88
N ARG A 22 -7.37 8.51 -2.09
CA ARG A 22 -6.59 9.31 -3.05
C ARG A 22 -5.51 10.12 -2.34
N ILE A 23 -4.40 10.39 -3.03
CA ILE A 23 -3.32 11.19 -2.46
C ILE A 23 -3.73 12.67 -2.28
N GLU A 24 -4.67 13.16 -3.09
CA GLU A 24 -5.14 14.55 -3.01
C GLU A 24 -6.31 14.77 -2.02
N ASP A 25 -6.87 13.71 -1.42
CA ASP A 25 -8.07 13.84 -0.59
C ASP A 25 -7.73 14.35 0.83
N THR A 26 -8.17 15.58 1.13
CA THR A 26 -7.98 16.29 2.40
C THR A 26 -9.12 16.07 3.40
N GLY A 27 -10.16 15.32 3.05
CA GLY A 27 -11.34 15.04 3.89
C GLY A 27 -11.10 14.03 5.01
N GLY A 28 -9.84 13.68 5.30
CA GLY A 28 -9.45 12.75 6.37
C GLY A 28 -9.61 11.26 6.04
N LYS A 29 -10.05 10.91 4.82
CA LYS A 29 -10.23 9.52 4.36
C LYS A 29 -9.22 9.09 3.28
N GLY A 30 -8.31 9.98 2.89
CA GLY A 30 -7.28 9.72 1.90
C GLY A 30 -5.85 9.85 2.44
N TYR A 31 -4.90 9.99 1.51
CA TYR A 31 -3.48 9.95 1.79
C TYR A 31 -2.80 11.32 1.69
N SER A 32 -3.55 12.42 1.71
CA SER A 32 -3.01 13.79 1.58
C SER A 32 -1.96 14.15 2.63
N ILE A 33 -2.15 13.76 3.89
CA ILE A 33 -1.15 13.99 4.95
C ILE A 33 0.16 13.23 4.64
N PHE A 34 0.05 12.03 4.07
CA PHE A 34 1.22 11.25 3.67
C PHE A 34 1.92 11.89 2.47
N GLY A 35 1.16 12.26 1.42
CA GLY A 35 1.70 12.95 0.25
C GLY A 35 2.37 14.29 0.59
N ASP A 36 1.73 15.10 1.43
CA ASP A 36 2.27 16.37 1.90
C ASP A 36 3.62 16.19 2.61
N LYS A 37 3.77 15.14 3.42
CA LYS A 37 5.04 14.85 4.10
C LYS A 37 6.13 14.45 3.11
N LEU A 38 5.82 13.62 2.11
CA LEU A 38 6.76 13.24 1.07
C LEU A 38 7.25 14.45 0.28
N VAL A 39 6.33 15.32 -0.15
CA VAL A 39 6.69 16.54 -0.89
C VAL A 39 7.48 17.51 -0.01
N LYS A 40 6.94 17.89 1.16
CA LYS A 40 7.53 18.96 1.99
C LYS A 40 8.82 18.56 2.70
N LYS A 41 8.98 17.28 3.07
CA LYS A 41 10.17 16.81 3.81
C LYS A 41 11.22 16.15 2.93
N HIS A 42 10.81 15.54 1.82
CA HIS A 42 11.70 14.74 0.98
C HIS A 42 11.81 15.28 -0.45
N GLY A 43 11.09 16.34 -0.82
CA GLY A 43 11.16 16.95 -2.14
C GLY A 43 10.62 16.06 -3.26
N CYS A 44 9.85 15.02 -2.93
CA CYS A 44 9.25 14.12 -3.93
C CYS A 44 8.25 14.88 -4.82
N LYS A 45 8.14 14.46 -6.08
CA LYS A 45 6.98 14.81 -6.92
C LYS A 45 6.04 13.63 -7.01
N ILE A 46 4.75 13.89 -6.79
CA ILE A 46 3.73 12.86 -6.81
C ILE A 46 2.72 13.21 -7.89
N ASN A 47 2.43 12.26 -8.76
CA ASN A 47 1.39 12.36 -9.78
C ASN A 47 0.39 11.23 -9.56
N SER A 48 -0.89 11.52 -9.79
CA SER A 48 -1.94 10.50 -9.71
C SER A 48 -2.19 9.87 -11.09
N CYS A 49 -2.41 8.55 -11.12
CA CYS A 49 -2.85 7.83 -12.31
C CYS A 49 -4.19 7.13 -12.05
N TYR A 50 -5.13 7.32 -12.99
CA TYR A 50 -6.47 6.74 -12.92
C TYR A 50 -6.79 5.84 -14.13
N ASP A 51 -5.87 5.71 -15.09
CA ASP A 51 -6.02 4.95 -16.34
C ASP A 51 -5.22 3.63 -16.31
N GLU A 52 -5.25 2.86 -17.40
CA GLU A 52 -4.46 1.63 -17.57
C GLU A 52 -2.96 1.84 -17.26
N ILE A 53 -2.37 0.97 -16.44
CA ILE A 53 -0.92 1.02 -16.22
C ILE A 53 -0.23 0.43 -17.44
N THR A 54 0.61 1.24 -18.08
CA THR A 54 1.41 0.83 -19.24
C THR A 54 2.87 1.17 -18.99
N LYS A 55 3.77 0.62 -19.80
CA LYS A 55 5.21 0.96 -19.74
C LYS A 55 5.44 2.48 -19.84
N LYS A 56 4.71 3.15 -20.75
CA LYS A 56 4.77 4.61 -20.92
C LYS A 56 4.28 5.36 -19.68
N THR A 57 3.28 4.82 -18.98
CA THR A 57 2.78 5.40 -17.73
C THR A 57 3.84 5.38 -16.64
N LEU A 58 4.72 4.36 -16.62
CA LEU A 58 5.76 4.16 -15.59
C LEU A 58 7.14 4.72 -15.97
N GLU A 59 7.38 5.01 -17.25
CA GLU A 59 8.71 5.35 -17.81
C GLU A 59 9.46 6.48 -17.09
N ASN A 60 8.74 7.41 -16.45
CA ASN A 60 9.32 8.58 -15.79
C ASN A 60 9.16 8.57 -14.26
N TYR A 61 8.86 7.42 -13.66
CA TYR A 61 8.62 7.29 -12.23
C TYR A 61 9.55 6.25 -11.62
N GLU A 62 10.05 6.53 -10.42
CA GLU A 62 10.92 5.64 -9.67
C GLU A 62 10.11 4.74 -8.73
N ILE A 63 8.91 5.17 -8.31
CA ILE A 63 8.05 4.41 -7.40
C ILE A 63 6.61 4.40 -7.91
N LEU A 64 6.00 3.22 -7.92
CA LEU A 64 4.57 3.02 -8.07
C LEU A 64 3.95 2.73 -6.69
N VAL A 65 2.92 3.51 -6.31
CA VAL A 65 2.11 3.26 -5.12
C VAL A 65 0.73 2.81 -5.56
N ILE A 66 0.29 1.64 -5.11
CA ILE A 66 -1.07 1.14 -5.32
C ILE A 66 -1.73 1.06 -3.95
N ALA A 67 -2.65 1.99 -3.68
CA ALA A 67 -3.25 2.12 -2.36
C ALA A 67 -4.71 1.71 -2.35
N LYS A 68 -5.01 0.56 -1.73
CA LYS A 68 -6.34 -0.02 -1.54
C LYS A 68 -7.18 0.02 -2.83
N PRO A 69 -6.80 -0.72 -3.88
CA PRO A 69 -7.59 -0.78 -5.10
C PRO A 69 -8.97 -1.34 -4.79
N SER A 70 -10.01 -0.69 -5.30
CA SER A 70 -11.40 -1.08 -5.05
C SER A 70 -12.21 -0.98 -6.34
N ASN A 71 -13.08 -1.96 -6.59
CA ASN A 71 -13.85 -2.09 -7.84
C ASN A 71 -12.98 -1.94 -9.11
N SER A 72 -11.73 -2.40 -9.02
CA SER A 72 -10.73 -2.28 -10.08
C SER A 72 -9.91 -3.55 -10.13
N ARG A 73 -9.78 -4.13 -11.32
CA ARG A 73 -8.94 -5.31 -11.56
C ARG A 73 -7.79 -4.96 -12.49
N PHE A 74 -6.62 -5.51 -12.19
CA PHE A 74 -5.43 -5.44 -13.02
C PHE A 74 -5.48 -6.53 -14.09
N SER A 75 -5.23 -6.15 -15.34
CA SER A 75 -5.13 -7.11 -16.43
C SER A 75 -3.93 -8.05 -16.24
N LYS A 76 -4.20 -9.36 -16.21
CA LYS A 76 -3.17 -10.41 -16.07
C LYS A 76 -2.19 -10.47 -17.23
N ASN A 77 -2.61 -10.06 -18.43
CA ASN A 77 -1.80 -10.13 -19.64
C ASN A 77 -1.26 -8.78 -20.10
N LYS A 78 -1.55 -7.69 -19.39
CA LYS A 78 -1.07 -6.34 -19.75
C LYS A 78 -0.48 -5.58 -18.58
N GLU A 79 -1.22 -5.43 -17.48
CA GLU A 79 -0.81 -4.57 -16.38
C GLU A 79 0.14 -5.27 -15.42
N ILE A 80 -0.20 -6.49 -15.00
CA ILE A 80 0.63 -7.24 -14.06
C ILE A 80 2.05 -7.45 -14.62
N PRO A 81 2.24 -7.92 -15.88
CA PRO A 81 3.59 -8.05 -16.45
C PRO A 81 4.34 -6.72 -16.51
N VAL A 82 3.67 -5.62 -16.87
CA VAL A 82 4.30 -4.29 -16.92
C VAL A 82 4.77 -3.82 -15.54
N ILE A 83 3.98 -4.05 -14.50
CA ILE A 83 4.34 -3.69 -13.13
C ILE A 83 5.46 -4.59 -12.61
N THR A 84 5.40 -5.90 -12.89
CA THR A 84 6.45 -6.85 -12.54
C THR A 84 7.77 -6.48 -13.20
N ASP A 85 7.77 -6.20 -14.51
CA ASP A 85 8.94 -5.74 -15.25
C ASP A 85 9.48 -4.42 -14.69
N PHE A 86 8.62 -3.47 -14.31
CA PHE A 86 9.04 -2.22 -13.70
C PHE A 86 9.84 -2.44 -12.41
N VAL A 87 9.37 -3.34 -11.54
CA VAL A 87 10.08 -3.68 -10.30
C VAL A 87 11.38 -4.43 -10.57
N GLN A 88 11.35 -5.40 -11.48
CA GLN A 88 12.56 -6.16 -11.86
C GLN A 88 13.65 -5.27 -12.48
N ASN A 89 13.26 -4.16 -13.12
CA ASN A 89 14.18 -3.16 -13.67
C ASN A 89 14.59 -2.07 -12.66
N GLY A 90 14.31 -2.25 -11.37
CA GLY A 90 14.77 -1.36 -10.29
C GLY A 90 13.76 -0.32 -9.83
N GLY A 91 12.53 -0.34 -10.36
CA GLY A 91 11.43 0.46 -9.85
C GLY A 91 10.96 0.00 -8.46
N GLY A 92 10.57 0.95 -7.61
CA GLY A 92 9.97 0.64 -6.31
C GLY A 92 8.46 0.40 -6.40
N LEU A 93 7.95 -0.61 -5.70
CA LEU A 93 6.52 -0.87 -5.58
C LEU A 93 6.08 -0.81 -4.12
N PHE A 94 5.05 0.01 -3.85
CA PHE A 94 4.41 0.06 -2.55
C PHE A 94 2.94 -0.31 -2.66
N LEU A 95 2.58 -1.47 -2.11
CA LEU A 95 1.23 -2.00 -2.11
C LEU A 95 0.60 -1.78 -0.73
N LEU A 96 -0.59 -1.19 -0.71
CA LEU A 96 -1.43 -1.14 0.47
C LEU A 96 -2.73 -1.86 0.13
N HIS A 97 -3.10 -2.83 0.96
CA HIS A 97 -4.40 -3.48 0.88
C HIS A 97 -5.12 -3.35 2.22
N ASP A 98 -6.38 -3.71 2.22
CA ASP A 98 -7.24 -3.57 3.40
C ASP A 98 -8.26 -4.69 3.47
N GLU A 99 -8.90 -4.85 4.62
CA GLU A 99 -10.07 -5.70 4.71
C GLU A 99 -11.16 -5.20 3.73
N PRO A 100 -11.96 -6.11 3.17
CA PRO A 100 -11.97 -7.57 3.39
C PRO A 100 -11.17 -8.33 2.30
N GLY A 101 -10.01 -7.82 1.86
CA GLY A 101 -9.19 -8.45 0.83
C GLY A 101 -9.69 -8.25 -0.60
N ASP A 102 -9.24 -9.10 -1.53
CA ASP A 102 -9.57 -8.97 -2.95
C ASP A 102 -11.05 -9.15 -3.23
N TYR A 103 -11.71 -10.09 -2.53
CA TYR A 103 -13.10 -10.43 -2.79
C TYR A 103 -14.02 -9.24 -2.49
N GLY A 104 -13.99 -8.71 -1.28
CA GLY A 104 -14.93 -7.65 -0.93
C GLY A 104 -14.50 -6.25 -1.39
N ASN A 105 -13.21 -6.02 -1.66
CA ASN A 105 -12.78 -4.82 -2.40
C ASN A 105 -13.01 -4.96 -3.92
N LYS A 106 -13.46 -6.13 -4.42
CA LYS A 106 -13.69 -6.42 -5.83
C LYS A 106 -12.49 -6.10 -6.71
N THR A 107 -11.33 -6.54 -6.26
CA THR A 107 -10.04 -6.36 -6.94
C THR A 107 -9.35 -7.70 -7.14
N ASN A 108 -8.09 -7.67 -7.57
CA ASN A 108 -7.22 -8.81 -7.72
C ASN A 108 -5.77 -8.43 -7.41
N LEU A 109 -5.58 -7.67 -6.33
CA LEU A 109 -4.25 -7.21 -5.96
C LEU A 109 -3.34 -8.40 -5.64
N ASN A 110 -3.90 -9.51 -5.13
CA ASN A 110 -3.15 -10.74 -4.90
C ASN A 110 -2.71 -11.46 -6.19
N ASP A 111 -3.28 -11.15 -7.36
CA ASP A 111 -2.70 -11.63 -8.62
C ASP A 111 -1.36 -10.92 -8.90
N LEU A 112 -1.17 -9.68 -8.44
CA LEU A 112 0.07 -8.92 -8.59
C LEU A 112 1.05 -9.20 -7.46
N SER A 113 0.62 -9.17 -6.19
CA SER A 113 1.54 -9.31 -5.06
C SER A 113 2.22 -10.69 -5.00
N ARG A 114 1.54 -11.74 -5.50
CA ARG A 114 2.08 -13.10 -5.55
C ARG A 114 3.26 -13.26 -6.51
N GLU A 115 3.39 -12.38 -7.51
CA GLU A 115 4.60 -12.32 -8.36
C GLU A 115 5.85 -11.99 -7.53
N PHE A 116 5.66 -11.42 -6.33
CA PHE A 116 6.73 -11.07 -5.38
C PHE A 116 6.68 -11.92 -4.10
N GLY A 117 5.99 -13.07 -4.13
CA GLY A 117 5.93 -13.99 -2.97
C GLY A 117 5.00 -13.56 -1.84
N ILE A 118 4.24 -12.47 -1.99
CA ILE A 118 3.40 -11.90 -0.93
C ILE A 118 1.92 -12.15 -1.22
N THR A 119 1.15 -12.54 -0.20
CA THR A 119 -0.31 -12.62 -0.26
C THR A 119 -0.94 -11.81 0.87
N PHE A 120 -1.88 -10.93 0.53
CA PHE A 120 -2.75 -10.28 1.50
C PHE A 120 -3.88 -11.21 1.88
N ASP A 121 -4.16 -11.30 3.18
CA ASP A 121 -5.24 -12.09 3.70
C ASP A 121 -6.60 -11.38 3.48
N GLU A 122 -7.69 -12.14 3.47
CA GLU A 122 -9.05 -11.58 3.34
C GLU A 122 -9.66 -11.15 4.69
N GLY A 123 -9.01 -11.54 5.80
CA GLY A 123 -9.50 -11.29 7.16
C GLY A 123 -8.94 -10.01 7.79
N LEU A 124 -9.55 -9.60 8.90
CA LEU A 124 -9.04 -8.54 9.76
C LEU A 124 -7.95 -9.08 10.68
N ILE A 125 -6.86 -8.32 10.83
CA ILE A 125 -5.93 -8.58 11.92
C ILE A 125 -6.57 -8.12 13.24
N GLY A 126 -6.54 -9.00 14.24
CA GLY A 126 -6.86 -8.63 15.61
C GLY A 126 -5.75 -9.01 16.58
N ASP A 127 -5.83 -8.46 17.79
CA ASP A 127 -4.97 -8.85 18.91
C ASP A 127 -5.83 -9.02 20.17
N CYS A 128 -5.59 -10.09 20.91
CA CYS A 128 -6.36 -10.45 22.11
C CYS A 128 -5.83 -9.80 23.40
N LYS A 129 -4.67 -9.16 23.36
CA LYS A 129 -3.97 -8.57 24.52
C LYS A 129 -3.83 -7.06 24.40
N ASP A 130 -3.32 -6.58 23.27
CA ASP A 130 -2.96 -5.18 23.06
C ASP A 130 -3.80 -4.57 21.94
N PHE A 131 -4.98 -4.05 22.29
CA PHE A 131 -5.91 -3.47 21.34
C PHE A 131 -6.60 -2.23 21.91
N LYS A 132 -7.10 -1.38 21.01
CA LYS A 132 -7.83 -0.17 21.42
C LYS A 132 -9.18 -0.56 22.04
N SER A 133 -9.31 -0.38 23.35
CA SER A 133 -10.53 -0.52 24.18
C SER A 133 -11.81 -0.84 23.41
N GLY A 134 -12.19 -2.12 23.39
CA GLY A 134 -13.43 -2.63 22.78
C GLY A 134 -13.33 -3.05 21.31
N TRP A 135 -12.19 -2.85 20.64
CA TRP A 135 -12.01 -3.21 19.24
C TRP A 135 -10.85 -4.19 19.06
N LEU A 136 -11.14 -5.49 19.13
CA LEU A 136 -10.14 -6.55 18.95
C LEU A 136 -9.44 -6.48 17.58
N THR A 137 -10.12 -5.96 16.55
CA THR A 137 -9.62 -5.80 15.17
C THR A 137 -8.75 -4.55 14.95
N ARG A 138 -8.27 -3.95 16.05
CA ARG A 138 -7.52 -2.69 16.09
C ARG A 138 -6.31 -2.84 17.01
N PRO A 139 -5.36 -3.72 16.63
CA PRO A 139 -4.20 -4.03 17.44
C PRO A 139 -3.26 -2.83 17.59
N ILE A 140 -2.60 -2.77 18.74
CA ILE A 140 -1.48 -1.86 19.00
C ILE A 140 -0.22 -2.69 18.80
N ILE A 141 0.43 -2.52 17.65
CA ILE A 141 1.67 -3.19 17.31
C ILE A 141 2.81 -2.45 18.01
N HIS A 142 3.56 -3.15 18.86
CA HIS A 142 4.76 -2.63 19.53
C HIS A 142 5.95 -3.58 19.43
N GLU A 143 5.73 -4.81 18.94
CA GLU A 143 6.78 -5.78 18.64
C GLU A 143 7.20 -5.66 17.17
N PHE A 144 8.42 -5.18 16.96
CA PHE A 144 9.01 -5.01 15.65
C PHE A 144 10.28 -5.84 15.53
N GLU A 145 10.47 -6.45 14.36
CA GLU A 145 11.78 -7.01 14.01
C GLU A 145 12.83 -5.90 13.95
N ASN A 146 14.09 -6.25 14.23
CA ASN A 146 15.19 -5.29 14.17
C ASN A 146 15.49 -4.90 12.71
N HIS A 147 14.82 -3.86 12.23
CA HIS A 147 14.90 -3.42 10.84
C HIS A 147 15.07 -1.90 10.73
N PRO A 148 15.85 -1.37 9.76
CA PRO A 148 16.03 0.07 9.61
C PRO A 148 14.73 0.88 9.47
N ILE A 149 13.70 0.31 8.86
CA ILE A 149 12.40 0.99 8.63
C ILE A 149 11.56 1.14 9.91
N THR A 150 11.80 0.32 10.93
CA THR A 150 11.10 0.36 12.22
C THR A 150 11.90 1.11 13.29
N LYS A 151 13.11 1.59 12.95
CA LYS A 151 13.99 2.30 13.88
C LYS A 151 13.30 3.56 14.46
N GLY A 152 13.19 3.60 15.78
CA GLY A 152 12.58 4.72 16.51
C GLY A 152 11.05 4.69 16.56
N VAL A 153 10.41 3.72 15.90
CA VAL A 153 8.97 3.46 16.03
C VAL A 153 8.74 2.69 17.33
N LYS A 154 7.92 3.26 18.23
CA LYS A 154 7.60 2.64 19.53
C LYS A 154 6.32 1.82 19.50
N LYS A 155 5.32 2.31 18.77
CA LYS A 155 4.02 1.66 18.60
C LYS A 155 3.32 2.18 17.36
N ILE A 156 2.58 1.32 16.69
CA ILE A 156 1.68 1.63 15.59
C ILE A 156 0.29 1.16 15.97
N TRP A 157 -0.71 1.97 15.64
CA TRP A 157 -2.08 1.52 15.66
C TRP A 157 -2.44 1.06 14.26
N TYR A 158 -2.92 -0.17 14.13
CA TYR A 158 -3.17 -0.79 12.83
C TYR A 158 -4.65 -1.17 12.69
N TRP A 159 -5.14 -1.06 11.46
CA TRP A 159 -6.42 -1.58 11.02
C TRP A 159 -6.25 -1.98 9.56
N GLY A 160 -6.49 -3.25 9.27
CA GLY A 160 -6.37 -3.82 7.93
C GLY A 160 -6.22 -5.33 7.95
N CYS A 161 -5.78 -5.88 6.83
CA CYS A 161 -5.60 -7.32 6.63
C CYS A 161 -4.18 -7.82 6.93
N GLY A 162 -4.09 -9.12 7.17
CA GLY A 162 -2.82 -9.83 7.32
C GLY A 162 -2.04 -9.90 6.02
N VAL A 163 -0.76 -10.25 6.15
CA VAL A 163 0.10 -10.54 5.00
C VAL A 163 0.90 -11.81 5.30
N THR A 164 0.96 -12.69 4.32
CA THR A 164 1.68 -13.97 4.39
C THR A 164 2.66 -14.10 3.21
N GLY A 165 3.61 -15.04 3.34
CA GLY A 165 4.56 -15.38 2.28
C GLY A 165 6.00 -14.91 2.51
N GLU A 166 6.22 -13.97 3.44
CA GLU A 166 7.55 -13.46 3.80
C GLU A 166 7.66 -13.22 5.31
N THR A 167 8.88 -12.93 5.81
CA THR A 167 9.11 -12.62 7.22
C THR A 167 8.47 -11.26 7.57
N PRO A 168 7.44 -11.20 8.45
CA PRO A 168 6.80 -9.94 8.80
C PRO A 168 7.72 -9.07 9.66
N THR A 169 7.75 -7.77 9.39
CA THR A 169 8.54 -6.79 10.18
C THR A 169 7.81 -6.31 11.44
N ALA A 170 6.52 -6.61 11.53
CA ALA A 170 5.63 -6.27 12.62
C ALA A 170 4.72 -7.47 12.89
N LYS A 171 4.59 -7.87 14.15
CA LYS A 171 3.78 -9.03 14.57
C LYS A 171 2.62 -8.57 15.45
N VAL A 172 1.53 -9.33 15.39
CA VAL A 172 0.42 -9.26 16.35
C VAL A 172 0.35 -10.58 17.09
N CYS A 173 -0.27 -10.60 18.28
CA CYS A 173 -0.48 -11.86 18.99
C CYS A 173 -1.32 -12.82 18.13
N GLU A 174 -0.73 -13.93 17.70
CA GLU A 174 -1.50 -15.02 17.09
C GLU A 174 -2.46 -15.57 18.15
N MET A 175 -3.76 -15.62 17.84
CA MET A 175 -4.68 -16.44 18.64
C MET A 175 -4.33 -17.90 18.33
N GLY A 176 -3.67 -18.56 19.29
CA GLY A 176 -3.40 -20.00 19.23
C GLY A 176 -4.66 -20.85 19.30
#